data_AF-A0A924AJ14-F1
#
_entry.id   AF-A0A924AJ14-F1
#
_cell.length_a   1.000
_cell.length_b   1.000
_cell.length_c   1.000
_cell.angle_alpha   90.00
_cell.angle_beta   90.00
_cell.angle_gamma   90.00
#
_symmetry.space_group_name_H-M   'P 1'
#
loop_
_entity.id
_entity.type
_entity.pdbx_description
1 polymer ?
#
loop_
_entity_poly.entity_id
_entity_poly.type
_entity_poly.pdbx_seq_one_letter_code
_entity_poly.pdbx_strand_id
1 'polypeptide(L)' 'MPLAAAGAPFEDSMAQRTLACTACHGPQGRAAADGYYPRLAGKPA' A
#
# COMPACT_ATOMS: atom_id res chain seq x y z
N MET A 1 -3.46 34.53 1.40
CA MET A 1 -3.14 33.13 1.06
C MET A 1 -4.43 32.35 1.08
N PRO A 2 -4.81 31.61 0.02
CA PRO A 2 -6.08 30.88 0.05
C PRO A 2 -5.97 29.74 1.08
N LEU A 3 -7.03 29.54 1.85
CA LEU A 3 -7.14 28.44 2.79
C LEU A 3 -7.34 27.15 1.98
N ALA A 4 -6.39 26.22 2.06
CA ALA A 4 -6.53 24.91 1.45
C ALA A 4 -7.78 24.23 2.01
N ALA A 5 -8.69 23.82 1.13
CA ALA A 5 -9.85 23.03 1.53
C ALA A 5 -9.36 21.77 2.24
N ALA A 6 -9.83 21.54 3.47
CA ALA A 6 -9.59 20.28 4.16
C ALA A 6 -10.20 19.17 3.30
N GLY A 7 -9.33 18.30 2.76
CA GLY A 7 -9.75 17.19 1.93
C GLY A 7 -10.76 16.31 2.65
N ALA A 8 -11.60 15.62 1.88
CA ALA A 8 -12.53 14.63 2.43
C ALA A 8 -11.78 13.65 3.35
N PRO A 9 -12.41 13.17 4.44
CA PRO A 9 -11.80 12.21 5.34
C PRO A 9 -11.30 11.01 4.54
N PHE A 10 -10.02 10.69 4.68
CA PHE A 10 -9.46 9.50 4.07
C PHE A 10 -9.85 8.27 4.90
N GLU A 11 -10.08 7.15 4.24
CA GLU A 11 -10.33 5.89 4.94
C GLU A 11 -9.03 5.41 5.60
N ASP A 12 -8.99 5.42 6.93
CA ASP A 12 -7.85 4.96 7.70
C ASP A 12 -7.92 3.45 8.00
N SER A 13 -7.88 2.64 6.94
CA SER A 13 -7.79 1.19 7.06
C SER A 13 -6.46 0.67 6.51
N MET A 14 -6.04 -0.49 7.01
CA MET A 14 -4.88 -1.18 6.43
C MET A 14 -5.10 -1.58 4.97
N ALA A 15 -6.35 -1.84 4.57
CA ALA A 15 -6.67 -2.13 3.18
C ALA A 15 -6.40 -0.89 2.31
N GLN A 16 -6.87 0.29 2.72
CA GLN A 16 -6.64 1.54 2.00
C GLN A 16 -5.14 1.88 1.94
N ARG A 17 -4.43 1.75 3.06
CA ARG A 17 -3.00 2.06 3.15
C ARG A 17 -2.13 1.14 2.29
N THR A 18 -2.50 -0.14 2.19
CA THR A 18 -1.70 -1.13 1.46
C THR A 18 -1.99 -1.18 -0.04
N LEU A 19 -3.05 -0.52 -0.52
CA LEU A 19 -3.40 -0.46 -1.95
C LEU A 19 -2.22 -0.01 -2.81
N ALA A 20 -1.51 1.05 -2.40
CA ALA A 20 -0.35 1.56 -3.14
C ALA A 20 0.77 0.51 -3.29
N CYS A 21 0.96 -0.35 -2.29
CA CYS A 21 1.99 -1.39 -2.29
C CYS A 21 1.69 -2.50 -3.31
N THR A 22 0.41 -2.74 -3.59
CA THR A 22 -0.03 -3.80 -4.52
C THR A 22 0.43 -3.55 -5.96
N ALA A 23 0.74 -2.30 -6.33
CA ALA A 23 1.24 -1.95 -7.65
C ALA A 23 2.51 -2.73 -8.04
N CYS A 24 3.36 -3.05 -7.05
CA CYS A 24 4.59 -3.82 -7.27
C CYS A 24 4.52 -5.23 -6.64
N HIS A 25 3.90 -5.37 -5.47
CA HIS A 25 3.93 -6.63 -4.70
C HIS A 25 2.69 -7.51 -4.92
N GLY A 26 1.75 -7.06 -5.75
CA GLY A 26 0.47 -7.72 -5.99
C GLY A 26 -0.44 -7.76 -4.76
N PRO A 27 -1.68 -8.27 -4.93
CA PRO A 27 -2.68 -8.27 -3.86
C PRO A 27 -2.34 -9.20 -2.70
N GLN A 28 -1.48 -10.22 -2.92
CA GLN A 28 -1.09 -11.18 -1.90
C GLN A 28 0.31 -10.89 -1.30
N GLY A 29 0.99 -9.82 -1.74
CA GLY A 29 2.32 -9.47 -1.24
C GLY A 29 3.37 -10.56 -1.46
N ARG A 30 3.22 -11.40 -2.49
CA ARG A 30 4.17 -12.48 -2.82
C ARG A 30 5.37 -11.90 -3.56
N ALA A 31 6.49 -12.63 -3.52
CA ALA A 31 7.65 -12.24 -4.32
C ALA A 31 7.31 -12.36 -5.82
N ALA A 32 7.71 -11.37 -6.60
CA ALA A 32 7.60 -11.41 -8.06
C ALA A 32 8.62 -12.41 -8.65
N ALA A 33 8.28 -12.98 -9.81
CA ALA A 33 9.10 -13.99 -10.47
C ALA A 33 10.44 -13.44 -10.99
N ASP A 34 10.51 -12.13 -11.22
CA ASP A 34 11.72 -11.42 -11.67
C ASP A 34 12.73 -11.15 -10.54
N GLY A 35 12.34 -11.39 -9.27
CA GLY A 35 13.19 -11.21 -8.10
C GLY A 35 13.36 -9.76 -7.63
N TYR A 36 12.79 -8.78 -8.32
CA TYR A 36 12.97 -7.36 -7.98
C TYR A 36 12.05 -6.89 -6.83
N TYR A 37 10.90 -7.55 -6.67
CA TYR A 37 9.91 -7.19 -5.67
C TYR A 37 9.80 -8.30 -4.61
N PRO A 38 10.48 -8.17 -3.45
CA PRO A 38 10.46 -9.21 -2.43
C PRO A 38 9.09 -9.36 -1.78
N ARG A 39 8.88 -10.48 -1.08
CA ARG A 39 7.62 -10.74 -0.35
C ARG A 39 7.42 -9.77 0.82
N LEU A 40 6.20 -9.25 0.91
CA LEU A 40 5.70 -8.51 2.07
C LEU A 40 4.98 -9.44 3.06
N ALA A 41 4.31 -10.47 2.54
CA ALA A 41 3.58 -11.43 3.37
C ALA A 41 4.51 -12.30 4.23
N GLY A 42 4.07 -12.64 5.44
CA GLY A 42 4.73 -13.59 6.34
C GLY A 42 5.92 -13.03 7.13
N LYS A 43 6.14 -11.71 7.15
CA LYS A 43 7.10 -11.08 8.05
C LYS A 43 6.62 -11.20 9.50
N PRO A 44 7.52 -11.46 10.48
CA PRO A 44 7.16 -11.44 11.89
C PRO A 44 6.54 -10.10 12.31
N ALA A 45 5.65 -10.15 13.30
CA ALA A 45 5.05 -8.97 13.93
C ALA A 45 6.01 -8.37 14.97
#